data_AF-A0A7C5DQ31-F1
#
_entry.id   AF-A0A7C5DQ31-F1
#
_cell.length_a   1.000
_cell.length_b   1.000
_cell.length_c   1.000
_cell.angle_alpha   90.00
_cell.angle_beta   90.00
_cell.angle_gamma   90.00
#
_symmetry.space_group_name_H-M   'P 1'
#
loop_
_entity.id
_entity.type
_entity.pdbx_description
1 polymer ?
#
loop_
_entity_poly.entity_id
_entity_poly.type
_entity_poly.pdbx_seq_one_letter_code
_entity_poly.pdbx_strand_id
1 'polypeptide(L)' 'MRVLLFTGKGGVGKTSVSAATALQSSRLGHRTMVLSTDAAHSLSDSFDIELGDEPQNN' A
#
# COMPACT_ATOMS: atom_id res chain seq x y z
N MET A 1 11.28 13.56 -3.06
CA MET A 1 10.27 12.67 -2.44
C MET A 1 8.95 12.90 -3.15
N ARG A 2 8.27 11.84 -3.63
CA ARG A 2 6.93 11.93 -4.26
C ARG A 2 5.93 11.21 -3.35
N VAL A 3 4.75 11.79 -3.17
CA VAL A 3 3.68 11.23 -2.33
C VAL A 3 2.43 11.08 -3.19
N LEU A 4 1.83 9.89 -3.19
CA LEU A 4 0.58 9.58 -3.87
C LEU A 4 -0.47 9.24 -2.80
N LEU A 5 -1.55 10.02 -2.73
CA LEU A 5 -2.64 9.82 -1.78
C LEU A 5 -3.84 9.16 -2.48
N PHE A 6 -4.25 7.99 -1.99
CA PHE A 6 -5.42 7.27 -2.48
C PHE A 6 -6.60 7.48 -1.52
N THR A 7 -7.60 8.27 -1.95
CA THR A 7 -8.80 8.60 -1.15
C THR A 7 -10.08 8.29 -1.91
N GLY A 8 -11.21 8.24 -1.20
CA GLY A 8 -12.51 7.83 -1.74
C GLY A 8 -13.35 7.07 -0.71
N LYS A 9 -14.63 6.83 -1.06
CA LYS A 9 -15.60 6.14 -0.20
C LYS A 9 -15.16 4.71 0.15
N GLY A 10 -15.83 4.07 1.12
CA GLY A 10 -15.63 2.66 1.43
C GLY A 10 -15.91 1.77 0.19
N GLY A 11 -15.11 0.72 -0.01
CA GLY A 11 -15.34 -0.26 -1.09
C GLY A 11 -14.94 0.16 -2.51
N VAL A 12 -14.47 1.40 -2.75
CA VAL A 12 -14.10 1.86 -4.11
C VAL A 12 -12.75 1.34 -4.64
N GLY A 13 -12.07 0.47 -3.89
CA GLY A 13 -10.81 -0.16 -4.32
C GLY A 13 -9.50 0.60 -3.99
N LYS A 14 -9.52 1.54 -3.04
CA LYS A 14 -8.33 2.34 -2.66
C LYS A 14 -7.10 1.48 -2.36
N THR A 15 -7.26 0.48 -1.50
CA THR A 15 -6.18 -0.41 -1.05
C THR A 15 -5.64 -1.24 -2.21
N SER A 16 -6.51 -1.76 -3.07
CA SER A 16 -6.10 -2.53 -4.23
C SER A 16 -5.27 -1.69 -5.20
N VAL A 17 -5.71 -0.45 -5.49
CA VAL A 17 -4.98 0.45 -6.39
C VAL A 17 -3.68 0.94 -5.76
N SER A 18 -3.65 1.26 -4.46
CA SER A 18 -2.42 1.70 -3.78
C SER A 18 -1.37 0.58 -3.74
N ALA A 19 -1.76 -0.64 -3.40
CA ALA A 19 -0.89 -1.82 -3.39
C ALA A 19 -0.33 -2.11 -4.79
N ALA A 20 -1.19 -2.13 -5.81
CA ALA A 20 -0.77 -2.35 -7.20
C ALA A 20 0.19 -1.25 -7.69
N THR A 21 -0.08 0.02 -7.36
CA THR A 21 0.78 1.15 -7.74
C THR A 21 2.15 1.05 -7.08
N ALA A 22 2.19 0.69 -5.80
CA ALA A 22 3.44 0.51 -5.08
C ALA A 22 4.27 -0.65 -5.63
N LEU A 23 3.64 -1.79 -5.90
CA LEU A 23 4.29 -2.95 -6.50
C LEU A 23 4.90 -2.60 -7.87
N GLN A 24 4.14 -1.92 -8.73
CA GLN A 24 4.66 -1.50 -10.05
C GLN A 24 5.78 -0.47 -9.92
N SER A 25 5.67 0.50 -9.01
CA SER A 25 6.73 1.48 -8.78
C SER A 25 8.03 0.82 -8.30
N SER A 26 7.93 -0.16 -7.41
CA SER A 26 9.06 -0.98 -6.96
C SER A 26 9.70 -1.76 -8.13
N ARG A 27 8.88 -2.41 -8.96
CA ARG A 27 9.35 -3.15 -10.16
C ARG A 27 10.05 -2.26 -11.19
N LEU A 28 9.72 -0.97 -11.22
CA LEU A 28 10.40 0.03 -12.05
C LEU A 28 11.71 0.56 -11.43
N GLY A 29 12.15 0.02 -10.30
CA GLY A 29 13.40 0.38 -9.63
C GLY A 29 13.28 1.59 -8.70
N HIS A 30 12.06 2.05 -8.40
CA HIS A 30 11.88 3.13 -7.44
C HIS A 30 11.89 2.60 -6.00
N ARG A 31 12.67 3.23 -5.12
CA ARG A 31 12.52 3.02 -3.68
C ARG A 31 11.11 3.43 -3.26
N THR A 32 10.30 2.43 -2.93
CA THR A 32 8.85 2.57 -2.77
C THR A 32 8.43 2.10 -1.39
N MET A 33 7.52 2.84 -0.77
CA MET A 33 6.85 2.48 0.48
C MET A 33 5.35 2.63 0.26
N VAL A 34 4.57 1.69 0.79
CA VAL A 34 3.12 1.76 0.86
C VAL A 34 2.69 1.58 2.30
N LEU A 35 1.73 2.38 2.72
CA LEU A 35 1.15 2.33 4.05
C LEU A 35 -0.37 2.52 3.94
N SER A 36 -1.08 2.03 4.94
CA SER A 36 -2.50 2.29 5.15
C SER A 36 -2.67 3.09 6.42
N THR A 37 -3.52 4.12 6.39
CA THR A 37 -3.98 4.82 7.60
C THR A 37 -5.37 4.34 8.04
N ASP A 38 -5.93 3.37 7.34
CA ASP A 38 -7.20 2.74 7.72
C ASP A 38 -6.98 1.81 8.91
N ALA A 39 -7.94 1.75 9.83
CA ALA A 39 -7.94 0.77 10.93
C ALA A 39 -8.17 -0.66 10.42
N ALA A 40 -8.68 -0.83 9.20
CA ALA A 40 -8.85 -2.13 8.57
C ALA A 40 -7.51 -2.73 8.10
N HIS A 41 -7.31 -4.04 8.34
CA HIS A 41 -6.14 -4.81 7.91
C HIS A 41 -6.08 -5.09 6.39
N SER A 42 -6.83 -4.34 5.56
CA SER A 42 -7.00 -4.63 4.14
C SER A 42 -5.70 -4.60 3.32
N LEU A 43 -4.68 -3.87 3.78
CA LEU A 43 -3.38 -3.84 3.10
C LEU A 43 -2.59 -5.12 3.34
N SER A 44 -2.60 -5.62 4.59
CA SER A 44 -2.04 -6.92 4.96
C SER A 44 -2.71 -8.04 4.14
N ASP A 45 -4.04 -8.01 4.07
CA ASP A 45 -4.82 -8.97 3.27
C ASP A 45 -4.46 -8.90 1.77
N SER A 46 -4.17 -7.70 1.25
CA SER A 46 -3.83 -7.53 -0.18
C SER A 46 -2.46 -8.11 -0.54
N PHE A 47 -1.53 -8.15 0.42
CA PHE A 47 -0.19 -8.69 0.22
C PHE A 47 -0.02 -10.11 0.77
N ASP A 48 -1.02 -10.64 1.49
CA ASP A 48 -0.97 -11.94 2.18
C ASP A 48 0.24 -12.04 3.14
N ILE A 49 0.52 -10.93 3.84
CA ILE A 49 1.59 -10.84 4.85
C ILE A 49 1.11 -10.05 6.07
N GLU A 50 1.67 -10.35 7.23
CA GLU A 50 1.44 -9.57 8.43
C GLU A 50 2.23 -8.26 8.39
N LEU A 51 1.53 -7.13 8.48
CA LEU A 51 2.13 -5.80 8.53
C LEU A 51 2.04 -5.24 9.96
N GLY A 52 3.07 -4.50 10.36
CA GLY A 52 3.12 -3.76 11.63
C GLY A 52 3.40 -2.28 11.40
N ASP A 53 3.66 -1.56 12.48
CA ASP A 53 3.90 -0.12 12.46
C ASP A 53 5.28 0.26 11.87
N GLU A 54 6.21 -0.69 11.84
CA GLU A 54 7.55 -0.50 11.30
C GLU A 54 7.64 -0.98 9.84
N PRO A 55 8.36 -0.25 8.96
CA PRO A 55 8.59 -0.68 7.59
C PRO A 55 9.32 -2.02 7.51
N GLN A 56 8.79 -2.94 6.71
CA GLN A 56 9.45 -4.22 6.42
C GLN A 56 10.22 -4.14 5.08
N ASN A 57 11.45 -4.66 5.08
CA ASN A 57 12.31 -4.72 3.89
C ASN A 57 12.34 -6.17 3.37
N ASN A 58 11.29 -6.57 2.63
CA ASN A 58 11.36 -7.79 1.82
C ASN A 58 11.99 -7.49 0.45
#